data_AF-L9X8Z6-F1
#
_entry.id   AF-L9X8Z6-F1
#
_cell.length_a   1.000
_cell.length_b   1.000
_cell.length_c   1.000
_cell.angle_alpha   90.00
_cell.angle_beta   90.00
_cell.angle_gamma   90.00
#
_symmetry.space_group_name_H-M   'P 1'
#
loop_
_entity.id
_entity.type
_entity.pdbx_description
1 polymer ?
#
loop_
_entity_poly.entity_id
_entity_poly.type
_entity_poly.pdbx_seq_one_letter_code
_entity_poly.pdbx_strand_id
1 'polypeptide(L)'
;MATDSDRRDGRSLERRRLAVALGLALVAAAAALGALLGYTIPARTGVEDVTVLEITFVASPTTGALYAGVTVGVFLATLAFVFASIARFEDD
;
A
#
# COMPACT_ATOMS: atom_id res chain seq x y z
N MET A 1 29.98 23.31 -20.06
CA MET A 1 30.87 22.25 -19.51
C MET A 1 30.28 21.89 -18.15
N ALA A 2 29.47 20.83 -18.08
CA ALA A 2 28.84 20.42 -16.83
C ALA A 2 29.91 19.83 -15.90
N THR A 3 30.02 20.35 -14.68
CA THR A 3 30.99 19.90 -13.67
C THR A 3 30.62 18.50 -13.16
N ASP A 4 31.59 17.73 -12.69
CA ASP A 4 31.39 16.34 -12.22
C ASP A 4 30.35 16.23 -11.07
N SER A 5 30.14 17.32 -10.32
CA SER A 5 29.08 17.45 -9.31
C SER A 5 27.68 17.35 -9.90
N ASP A 6 27.43 18.06 -11.01
CA ASP A 6 26.13 18.13 -11.69
C ASP A 6 25.68 16.75 -12.22
N ARG A 7 26.66 15.93 -12.64
CA ARG A 7 26.44 14.53 -13.06
C ARG A 7 26.24 13.55 -11.90
N ARG A 8 26.74 13.85 -10.70
CA ARG A 8 26.49 13.03 -9.50
C ARG A 8 25.11 13.34 -8.92
N ASP A 9 24.73 14.61 -8.89
CA ASP A 9 23.45 15.08 -8.37
C ASP A 9 22.27 14.59 -9.25
N GLY A 10 22.45 14.61 -10.58
CA GLY A 10 21.44 14.02 -11.49
C GLY A 10 21.21 12.53 -11.26
N ARG A 11 22.28 11.76 -10.99
CA ARG A 11 22.18 10.31 -10.73
C ARG A 11 21.59 9.98 -9.36
N SER A 12 21.83 10.81 -8.35
CA SER A 12 21.25 10.63 -7.02
C SER A 12 19.74 10.93 -7.03
N LEU A 13 19.32 11.99 -7.73
CA LEU A 13 17.90 12.33 -7.93
C LEU A 13 17.14 11.24 -8.71
N GLU A 14 17.75 10.70 -9.77
CA GLU A 14 17.14 9.61 -10.55
C GLU A 14 16.96 8.34 -9.71
N ARG A 15 17.98 7.95 -8.91
CA ARG A 15 17.87 6.82 -7.99
C ARG A 15 16.79 7.03 -6.93
N ARG A 16 16.71 8.23 -6.34
CA ARG A 16 15.68 8.57 -5.34
C ARG A 16 14.28 8.46 -5.94
N ARG A 17 14.09 8.98 -7.15
CA ARG A 17 12.81 8.90 -7.87
C ARG A 17 12.42 7.47 -8.20
N LEU A 18 13.38 6.65 -8.63
CA LEU A 18 13.15 5.23 -8.93
C LEU A 18 12.79 4.43 -7.66
N ALA A 19 13.44 4.71 -6.54
CA ALA A 19 13.13 4.10 -5.25
C ALA A 19 11.71 4.45 -4.77
N VAL A 20 11.30 5.72 -4.89
CA VAL A 20 9.93 6.15 -4.55
C VAL A 20 8.90 5.49 -5.46
N ALA A 21 9.17 5.42 -6.77
CA ALA A 21 8.28 4.77 -7.72
C ALA A 21 8.12 3.27 -7.43
N LEU A 22 9.23 2.58 -7.12
CA LEU A 22 9.21 1.17 -6.75
C LEU A 22 8.45 0.94 -5.45
N GLY A 23 8.66 1.79 -4.44
CA GLY A 23 7.93 1.73 -3.18
C GLY A 23 6.43 1.90 -3.38
N LEU A 24 6.00 2.89 -4.16
CA LEU A 24 4.60 3.10 -4.51
C LEU A 24 4.00 1.90 -5.27
N ALA A 25 4.75 1.33 -6.22
CA ALA A 25 4.32 0.13 -6.95
C ALA A 25 4.11 -1.06 -6.00
N LEU A 26 4.98 -1.22 -5.00
CA LEU A 26 4.89 -2.26 -3.98
C LEU A 26 3.66 -2.08 -3.08
N VAL A 27 3.39 -0.84 -2.64
CA VAL A 27 2.18 -0.50 -1.86
C VAL A 27 0.93 -0.80 -2.68
N ALA A 28 0.90 -0.39 -3.95
CA ALA A 28 -0.23 -0.65 -4.84
C ALA A 28 -0.45 -2.15 -5.06
N ALA A 29 0.62 -2.92 -5.28
CA ALA A 29 0.54 -4.36 -5.45
C ALA A 29 0.03 -5.06 -4.18
N ALA A 30 0.52 -4.66 -3.01
CA ALA A 30 0.06 -5.21 -1.73
C ALA A 30 -1.40 -4.84 -1.43
N ALA A 31 -1.82 -3.62 -1.75
CA ALA A 31 -3.22 -3.20 -1.62
C ALA A 31 -4.13 -3.99 -2.57
N ALA A 32 -3.70 -4.23 -3.81
CA ALA A 32 -4.42 -5.06 -4.77
C ALA A 32 -4.53 -6.52 -4.28
N LEU A 33 -3.46 -7.07 -3.70
CA LEU A 33 -3.48 -8.41 -3.09
C LEU A 33 -4.44 -8.47 -1.89
N GLY A 34 -4.41 -7.46 -1.02
CA GLY A 34 -5.34 -7.32 0.10
C GLY A 34 -6.79 -7.27 -0.37
N ALA A 35 -7.08 -6.49 -1.41
CA ALA A 35 -8.41 -6.43 -2.02
C ALA A 35 -8.84 -7.77 -2.63
N LEU A 36 -7.93 -8.44 -3.34
CA LEU A 36 -8.20 -9.76 -3.90
C LEU A 36 -8.52 -10.79 -2.81
N LEU A 37 -7.77 -10.81 -1.72
CA LEU A 37 -8.03 -11.69 -0.57
C LEU A 37 -9.33 -11.33 0.14
N GLY A 38 -9.60 -10.03 0.35
CA GLY A 38 -10.84 -9.54 0.94
C GLY A 38 -12.08 -9.86 0.10
N TYR A 39 -11.93 -10.03 -1.21
CA TYR A 39 -12.99 -10.51 -2.10
C TYR A 39 -13.11 -12.05 -2.09
N THR A 40 -11.99 -12.73 -2.28
CA THR A 40 -11.97 -14.18 -2.54
C THR A 40 -12.32 -14.99 -1.30
N ILE A 41 -11.95 -14.53 -0.10
CA ILE A 41 -12.27 -15.24 1.15
C ILE A 41 -13.79 -15.31 1.34
N PRO A 42 -14.55 -14.20 1.45
CA PRO A 42 -16.01 -14.25 1.61
C PRO A 42 -16.73 -15.00 0.50
N ALA A 43 -16.31 -14.79 -0.76
CA ALA A 43 -16.91 -15.44 -1.93
C ALA A 43 -16.71 -16.96 -1.95
N ARG A 44 -15.62 -17.47 -1.36
CA ARG A 44 -15.33 -18.91 -1.29
C ARG A 44 -15.92 -19.57 -0.05
N THR A 45 -16.07 -18.83 1.05
CA THR A 45 -16.54 -19.36 2.33
C THR A 45 -18.05 -19.25 2.52
N GLY A 46 -18.77 -18.59 1.61
CA GLY A 46 -20.22 -18.38 1.73
C GLY A 46 -20.59 -17.47 2.90
N VAL A 47 -19.65 -16.63 3.36
CA VAL A 47 -19.84 -15.65 4.44
C VAL A 47 -20.53 -14.41 3.86
N GLU A 48 -21.61 -14.64 3.13
CA GLU A 48 -22.47 -13.59 2.58
C GLU A 48 -23.46 -13.10 3.64
N ASP A 49 -23.75 -13.96 4.64
CA ASP A 49 -24.63 -13.67 5.77
C ASP A 49 -23.83 -13.70 7.08
N VAL A 50 -23.61 -12.53 7.68
CA VAL A 50 -23.07 -12.40 9.04
C VAL A 50 -24.22 -12.07 9.98
N THR A 51 -24.62 -13.02 10.82
CA THR A 51 -25.67 -12.81 11.83
C THR A 51 -25.05 -12.29 13.12
N VAL A 52 -25.47 -11.09 13.52
CA VAL A 52 -25.12 -10.50 14.84
C VAL A 52 -26.43 -10.13 15.52
N LEU A 53 -26.67 -10.62 16.74
CA LEU A 53 -27.92 -10.34 17.48
C LEU A 53 -29.20 -10.65 16.67
N GLU A 54 -29.22 -11.79 15.95
CA GLU A 54 -30.32 -12.22 15.07
C GLU A 54 -30.60 -11.29 13.86
N ILE A 55 -29.75 -10.28 13.63
CA ILE A 55 -29.81 -9.42 12.45
C ILE A 55 -28.81 -9.93 11.43
N THR A 56 -29.30 -10.31 10.25
CA THR A 56 -28.47 -10.73 9.12
C THR A 56 -27.91 -9.50 8.41
N PHE A 57 -26.59 -9.33 8.48
CA PHE A 57 -25.87 -8.34 7.68
C PHE A 57 -25.36 -9.01 6.42
N VAL A 58 -25.77 -8.49 5.26
CA VAL A 58 -25.21 -8.91 3.97
C VAL A 58 -23.81 -8.32 3.85
N ALA A 59 -22.80 -9.14 4.13
CA ALA A 59 -21.40 -8.75 3.99
C ALA A 59 -20.99 -8.96 2.53
N SER A 60 -21.20 -7.94 1.69
CA SER A 60 -20.79 -8.01 0.29
C SER A 60 -19.28 -8.30 0.18
N PRO A 61 -18.86 -9.30 -0.61
CA PRO A 61 -17.44 -9.57 -0.88
C PRO A 61 -16.69 -8.33 -1.42
N THR A 62 -17.40 -7.46 -2.13
CA THR A 62 -16.87 -6.20 -2.66
C THR A 62 -16.50 -5.23 -1.54
N THR A 63 -17.29 -5.19 -0.46
CA THR A 63 -16.99 -4.38 0.73
C THR A 63 -15.76 -4.93 1.46
N GLY A 64 -15.63 -6.25 1.57
CA GLY A 64 -14.44 -6.90 2.12
C GLY A 64 -13.18 -6.57 1.31
N ALA A 65 -13.27 -6.59 -0.01
CA ALA A 65 -12.19 -6.21 -0.93
C ALA A 65 -11.74 -4.76 -0.72
N LEU A 66 -12.69 -3.81 -0.70
CA LEU A 66 -12.37 -2.40 -0.49
C LEU A 66 -11.75 -2.16 0.88
N TYR A 67 -12.32 -2.73 1.93
CA TYR A 67 -11.80 -2.56 3.29
C TYR A 67 -10.38 -3.12 3.43
N ALA A 68 -10.13 -4.35 2.94
CA ALA A 68 -8.82 -4.97 3.03
C ALA A 68 -7.79 -4.22 2.18
N GLY A 69 -8.14 -3.82 0.95
CA GLY A 69 -7.26 -3.06 0.08
C GLY A 69 -6.89 -1.69 0.65
N VAL A 70 -7.87 -0.93 1.15
CA VAL A 70 -7.63 0.38 1.78
C VAL A 70 -6.80 0.23 3.05
N THR A 71 -7.14 -0.72 3.92
CA THR A 71 -6.42 -0.94 5.19
C THR A 71 -4.94 -1.27 4.93
N VAL A 72 -4.67 -2.22 4.03
CA VAL A 72 -3.28 -2.60 3.68
C VAL A 72 -2.54 -1.44 3.01
N GLY A 73 -3.19 -0.76 2.06
CA GLY A 73 -2.60 0.37 1.35
C GLY A 73 -2.22 1.53 2.28
N VAL A 74 -3.16 1.94 3.15
CA VAL A 74 -2.92 3.01 4.13
C VAL A 74 -1.82 2.61 5.11
N PHE A 75 -1.86 1.39 5.65
CA PHE A 75 -0.84 0.91 6.58
C PHE A 75 0.57 0.97 5.97
N LEU A 76 0.75 0.46 4.76
CA LEU A 76 2.06 0.47 4.10
C LEU A 76 2.50 1.88 3.69
N ALA A 77 1.57 2.73 3.26
CA ALA A 77 1.87 4.13 2.95
C ALA A 77 2.34 4.89 4.20
N THR A 78 1.67 4.70 5.34
CA THR A 78 2.07 5.28 6.62
C THR A 78 3.42 4.74 7.07
N LEU A 79 3.65 3.43 6.96
CA LEU A 79 4.93 2.82 7.31
C LEU A 79 6.08 3.39 6.47
N ALA A 80 5.89 3.49 5.15
CA ALA A 80 6.86 4.08 4.23
C ALA A 80 7.14 5.57 4.58
N PHE A 81 6.10 6.32 4.95
CA PHE A 81 6.24 7.72 5.39
C PHE A 81 7.06 7.84 6.67
N VAL A 82 6.86 6.94 7.64
CA VAL A 82 7.65 6.91 8.88
C VAL A 82 9.12 6.64 8.58
N PHE A 83 9.41 5.62 7.76
CA PHE A 83 10.79 5.33 7.37
C PHE A 83 11.44 6.49 6.60
N ALA A 84 10.72 7.12 5.68
CA ALA A 84 11.22 8.28 4.96
C ALA A 84 11.50 9.47 5.89
N SER A 85 10.69 9.64 6.94
CA SER A 85 10.88 10.69 7.95
C SER A 85 12.13 10.40 8.79
N ILE A 86 12.33 9.17 9.24
CA ILE A 86 13.51 8.76 10.02
C ILE A 86 14.80 8.89 9.18
N ALA A 87 14.79 8.39 7.94
CA ALA A 87 15.95 8.49 7.05
C ALA A 87 16.38 9.94 6.81
N ARG A 88 15.43 10.88 6.77
CA ARG A 88 15.75 12.31 6.67
C ARG A 88 16.51 12.84 7.89
N PHE A 89 16.24 12.31 9.09
CA PHE A 89 16.95 12.71 10.31
C PHE A 89 18.33 12.05 10.47
N GLU A 90 18.60 10.92 9.81
CA GLU A 90 19.95 10.33 9.78
C GLU A 90 20.87 11.03 8.77
N ASP A 91 20.29 11.66 7.74
CA ASP A 91 21.01 12.44 6.73
C ASP A 91 21.39 13.87 7.21
N ASP A 92 20.75 14.40 8.27
CA ASP A 92 21.00 15.72 8.90
C ASP A 92 21.99 15.63 10.08
#